data_AF-A0A147KJ16-F1
#
_entry.id   AF-A0A147KJ16-F1
#
_cell.length_a   1.000
_cell.length_b   1.000
_cell.length_c   1.000
_cell.angle_alpha   90.00
_cell.angle_beta   90.00
_cell.angle_gamma   90.00
#
_symmetry.space_group_name_H-M   'P 1'
#
loop_
_entity.id
_entity.type
_entity.pdbx_description
1 polymer ?
#
loop_
_entity_poly.entity_id
_entity_poly.type
_entity_poly.pdbx_seq_one_letter_code
_entity_poly.pdbx_strand_id
1 'polypeptide(L)'
;MAHELEEVFPRGVHLFDCASVADSQERLRAFAALADQHPVPSAPDGAGRRALLLIDNYDSADQRVTQVLTGLLARDPDLSLLVTSRETTSLYQGRIYELQPLALPPKGPDATAEEFFAAPATQLLMQRACSFPLPVVTDEDRAAVTELLHDLDGLPLAIEFAAPLLRILGAEPLHRRVRSGLGILSSGSGSVSLRHSSMREALEGHYRALPVEARRILLRLGDHEEFTFDGAREIIGESSERVDHFLLMLIERNFLRVSHDPQHRPTFTFLNTMRSFVREKVAERNVRGGLSFHRGSVMHDHPSILTPRQRQVAELVADGLTNREISKHLGIAEWTAINHVREVMRRLQCTSRIQVANWVNRNLEKLHG
;
A
#
# COMPACT_ATOMS: atom_id res chain seq x y z
N MET A 1 -14.45 14.88 20.54
CA MET A 1 -14.98 14.58 19.20
C MET A 1 -16.47 14.26 19.18
N ALA A 2 -17.00 13.16 19.75
CA ALA A 2 -18.44 12.85 19.62
C ALA A 2 -19.37 13.95 20.20
N HIS A 3 -19.08 14.42 21.41
CA HIS A 3 -19.86 15.49 22.07
C HIS A 3 -19.73 16.86 21.38
N GLU A 4 -18.61 17.15 20.69
CA GLU A 4 -18.40 18.41 19.96
C GLU A 4 -19.16 18.43 18.62
N LEU A 5 -19.34 17.27 18.00
CA LEU A 5 -20.08 17.14 16.74
C LEU A 5 -21.61 17.20 16.96
N GLU A 6 -22.10 16.72 18.11
CA GLU A 6 -23.52 16.79 18.49
C GLU A 6 -24.00 18.23 18.71
N GLU A 7 -23.16 19.13 19.21
CA GLU A 7 -23.48 20.56 19.35
C GLU A 7 -23.59 21.26 17.98
N VAL A 8 -22.80 20.83 16.98
CA VAL A 8 -22.77 21.43 15.65
C VAL A 8 -23.89 20.87 14.75
N PHE A 9 -24.22 19.59 14.91
CA PHE A 9 -25.20 18.82 14.12
C PHE A 9 -26.32 18.24 15.01
N PRO A 10 -27.28 19.07 15.43
CA PRO A 10 -28.35 18.65 16.35
C PRO A 10 -29.36 17.66 15.76
N ARG A 11 -29.40 17.48 14.42
CA ARG A 11 -30.16 16.39 13.78
C ARG A 11 -29.40 15.07 13.73
N GLY A 12 -28.18 15.02 14.25
CA GLY A 12 -27.35 13.83 14.35
C GLY A 12 -26.27 13.72 13.27
N VAL A 13 -25.39 12.74 13.50
CA VAL A 13 -24.29 12.35 12.61
C VAL A 13 -24.50 10.91 12.16
N HIS A 14 -24.59 10.68 10.86
CA HIS A 14 -24.81 9.37 10.26
C HIS A 14 -23.55 8.94 9.50
N LEU A 15 -23.11 7.70 9.68
CA LEU A 15 -21.96 7.13 8.98
C LEU A 15 -22.42 6.03 8.02
N PHE A 16 -21.92 6.09 6.79
CA PHE A 16 -22.06 5.02 5.80
C PHE A 16 -20.67 4.57 5.33
N ASP A 17 -20.28 3.35 5.65
CA ASP A 17 -19.03 2.75 5.17
C ASP A 17 -19.27 2.01 3.85
N CYS A 18 -18.87 2.59 2.73
CA CYS A 18 -19.01 1.98 1.41
C CYS A 18 -18.24 0.65 1.28
N ALA A 19 -17.18 0.45 2.06
CA ALA A 19 -16.41 -0.80 2.03
C ALA A 19 -17.14 -1.96 2.73
N SER A 20 -18.15 -1.68 3.54
CA SER A 20 -18.94 -2.71 4.22
C SER A 20 -19.89 -3.48 3.28
N VAL A 21 -20.17 -2.93 2.10
CA VAL A 21 -21.06 -3.53 1.09
C VAL A 21 -20.29 -3.71 -0.22
N ALA A 22 -19.84 -4.94 -0.48
CA ALA A 22 -19.00 -5.25 -1.64
C ALA A 22 -19.76 -5.13 -2.98
N ASP A 23 -21.03 -5.53 -3.02
CA ASP A 23 -21.86 -5.48 -4.23
C ASP A 23 -22.37 -4.06 -4.49
N SER A 24 -22.20 -3.57 -5.73
CA SER A 24 -22.58 -2.21 -6.10
C SER A 24 -24.10 -1.99 -6.09
N GLN A 25 -24.92 -3.01 -6.39
CA GLN A 25 -26.37 -2.86 -6.34
C GLN A 25 -26.89 -2.85 -4.90
N GLU A 26 -26.37 -3.73 -4.04
CA GLU A 26 -26.69 -3.71 -2.61
C GLU A 26 -26.25 -2.40 -1.98
N ARG A 27 -25.07 -1.87 -2.36
CA ARG A 27 -24.59 -0.58 -1.89
C ARG A 27 -25.53 0.54 -2.29
N LEU A 28 -25.97 0.58 -3.56
CA LEU A 28 -26.94 1.55 -4.04
C LEU A 28 -28.28 1.45 -3.29
N ARG A 29 -28.77 0.24 -3.01
CA ARG A 29 -30.00 0.03 -2.24
C ARG A 29 -29.87 0.48 -0.80
N ALA A 30 -28.79 0.12 -0.13
CA ALA A 30 -28.49 0.56 1.24
C ALA A 30 -28.38 2.09 1.30
N PHE A 31 -27.78 2.69 0.28
CA PHE A 31 -27.64 4.14 0.16
C PHE A 31 -28.99 4.83 -0.11
N ALA A 32 -29.82 4.27 -0.99
CA ALA A 32 -31.16 4.78 -1.24
C ALA A 32 -32.04 4.67 0.01
N ALA A 33 -31.97 3.56 0.75
CA ALA A 33 -32.69 3.39 2.00
C ALA A 33 -32.23 4.38 3.09
N LEU A 34 -30.93 4.70 3.14
CA LEU A 34 -30.40 5.75 3.99
C LEU A 34 -30.92 7.13 3.56
N ALA A 35 -30.88 7.43 2.26
CA ALA A 35 -31.37 8.68 1.70
C ALA A 35 -32.89 8.86 1.92
N ASP A 36 -33.68 7.78 1.87
CA ASP A 36 -35.12 7.80 2.13
C ASP A 36 -35.45 8.03 3.62
N GLN A 37 -34.53 7.67 4.52
CA GLN A 37 -34.61 7.99 5.95
C GLN A 37 -34.24 9.46 6.24
N HIS A 38 -33.79 10.20 5.22
CA HIS A 38 -33.51 11.64 5.28
C HIS A 38 -34.58 12.46 4.52
N PRO A 39 -35.12 13.54 5.12
CA PRO A 39 -34.70 14.14 6.38
C PRO A 39 -35.23 13.38 7.61
N VAL A 40 -34.41 13.26 8.67
CA VAL A 40 -34.94 12.98 10.03
C VAL A 40 -36.02 14.04 10.32
N PRO A 41 -37.25 13.66 10.73
CA PRO A 41 -38.32 14.61 11.00
C PRO A 41 -37.87 15.63 12.06
N SER A 42 -38.28 16.89 11.86
CA SER A 42 -37.89 18.06 12.66
C SER A 42 -37.97 17.80 14.16
N ALA A 43 -36.94 18.19 14.91
CA ALA A 43 -37.05 18.31 16.36
C ALA A 43 -38.25 19.23 16.70
N PRO A 44 -39.09 18.90 17.70
CA PRO A 44 -40.32 19.64 18.00
C PRO A 44 -40.12 21.13 18.31
N ASP A 45 -38.91 21.54 18.70
CA ASP A 45 -38.66 22.86 19.30
C ASP A 45 -37.45 23.57 18.70
N GLY A 46 -37.48 23.92 17.40
CA GLY A 46 -36.70 25.03 16.81
C GLY A 46 -35.17 25.11 16.99
N ALA A 47 -34.54 24.15 17.67
CA ALA A 47 -33.15 24.18 18.10
C ALA A 47 -32.29 23.42 17.08
N GLY A 48 -31.87 24.15 16.06
CA GLY A 48 -30.82 23.74 15.13
C GLY A 48 -31.26 22.76 14.03
N ARG A 49 -30.91 23.11 12.79
CA ARG A 49 -31.45 22.45 11.59
C ARG A 49 -30.49 21.47 10.92
N ARG A 50 -29.23 21.38 11.37
CA ARG A 50 -28.14 20.75 10.61
C ARG A 50 -27.96 19.27 10.93
N ALA A 51 -27.80 18.46 9.88
CA ALA A 51 -27.41 17.06 9.95
C ALA A 51 -26.05 16.84 9.27
N LEU A 52 -25.29 15.84 9.68
CA LEU A 52 -24.06 15.42 9.00
C LEU A 52 -24.20 13.98 8.50
N LEU A 53 -23.97 13.77 7.21
CA LEU A 53 -23.76 12.44 6.63
C LEU A 53 -22.28 12.26 6.30
N LEU A 54 -21.64 11.31 6.97
CA LEU A 54 -20.27 10.87 6.72
C LEU A 54 -20.29 9.63 5.83
N ILE A 55 -19.57 9.68 4.73
CA ILE A 55 -19.44 8.57 3.78
C ILE A 55 -17.98 8.18 3.73
N ASP A 56 -17.69 7.00 4.25
CA ASP A 56 -16.34 6.47 4.28
C ASP A 56 -16.10 5.53 3.10
N ASN A 57 -14.88 5.53 2.56
CA ASN A 57 -14.44 4.66 1.47
C ASN A 57 -15.26 4.81 0.16
N TYR A 58 -15.66 6.04 -0.16
CA TYR A 58 -16.43 6.32 -1.37
C TYR A 58 -15.62 6.06 -2.64
N ASP A 59 -16.24 5.39 -3.60
CA ASP A 59 -15.70 5.11 -4.91
C ASP A 59 -16.35 6.04 -5.96
N SER A 60 -15.57 6.99 -6.47
CA SER A 60 -16.00 7.96 -7.49
C SER A 60 -16.39 7.32 -8.82
N ALA A 61 -16.01 6.06 -9.07
CA ALA A 61 -16.44 5.35 -10.26
C ALA A 61 -17.95 5.03 -10.25
N ASP A 62 -18.61 4.99 -9.09
CA ASP A 62 -20.05 4.73 -9.00
C ASP A 62 -20.88 6.02 -9.16
N GLN A 63 -21.17 6.36 -10.42
CA GLN A 63 -22.00 7.51 -10.78
C GLN A 63 -23.42 7.45 -10.19
N ARG A 64 -23.96 6.26 -9.88
CA ARG A 64 -25.33 6.14 -9.34
C ARG A 64 -25.39 6.63 -7.90
N VAL A 65 -24.40 6.30 -7.08
CA VAL A 65 -24.31 6.83 -5.70
C VAL A 65 -24.11 8.35 -5.73
N THR A 66 -23.31 8.85 -6.69
CA THR A 66 -23.13 10.30 -6.93
C THR A 66 -24.46 11.02 -7.18
N GLN A 67 -25.33 10.43 -8.00
CA GLN A 67 -26.64 11.01 -8.32
C GLN A 67 -27.56 11.06 -7.11
N VAL A 68 -27.60 10.00 -6.30
CA VAL A 68 -28.39 9.98 -5.06
C VAL A 68 -27.90 11.05 -4.09
N LEU A 69 -26.58 11.19 -3.94
CA LEU A 69 -25.95 12.22 -3.11
C LEU A 69 -26.30 13.64 -3.53
N THR A 70 -26.20 13.90 -4.83
CA THR A 70 -26.54 15.21 -5.40
C THR A 70 -28.02 15.52 -5.17
N GLY A 71 -28.90 14.53 -5.35
CA GLY A 71 -30.32 14.66 -5.08
C GLY A 71 -30.64 14.91 -3.60
N LEU A 72 -29.89 14.31 -2.69
CA LEU A 72 -30.07 14.49 -1.25
C LEU A 72 -29.68 15.91 -0.81
N LEU A 73 -28.52 16.40 -1.26
CA LEU A 73 -28.08 17.78 -1.01
C LEU A 73 -29.04 18.82 -1.58
N ALA A 74 -29.67 18.54 -2.73
CA ALA A 74 -30.66 19.44 -3.31
C ALA A 74 -31.99 19.47 -2.53
N ARG A 75 -32.32 18.40 -1.80
CA ARG A 75 -33.58 18.25 -1.04
C ARG A 75 -33.49 18.76 0.40
N ASP A 76 -32.30 18.67 1.02
CA ASP A 76 -32.09 19.05 2.42
C ASP A 76 -30.98 20.13 2.51
N PRO A 77 -31.34 21.43 2.54
CA PRO A 77 -30.36 22.52 2.58
C PRO A 77 -29.58 22.60 3.90
N ASP A 78 -30.05 21.91 4.94
CA ASP A 78 -29.38 21.87 6.23
C ASP A 78 -28.49 20.60 6.39
N LEU A 79 -28.42 19.73 5.38
CA LEU A 79 -27.53 18.57 5.37
C LEU A 79 -26.11 18.96 4.96
N SER A 80 -25.14 18.61 5.80
CA SER A 80 -23.72 18.61 5.46
C SER A 80 -23.27 17.20 5.09
N LEU A 81 -22.42 17.10 4.06
CA LEU A 81 -21.85 15.85 3.58
C LEU A 81 -20.34 15.87 3.75
N LEU A 82 -19.79 14.86 4.41
CA LEU A 82 -18.35 14.60 4.47
C LEU A 82 -18.07 13.28 3.79
N VAL A 83 -17.28 13.30 2.71
CA VAL A 83 -16.96 12.11 1.92
C VAL A 83 -15.46 11.85 1.98
N THR A 84 -15.06 10.64 2.36
CA THR A 84 -13.68 10.17 2.23
C THR A 84 -13.58 9.34 0.96
N SER A 85 -12.57 9.62 0.13
CA SER A 85 -12.31 8.88 -1.10
C SER A 85 -10.82 8.86 -1.40
N ARG A 86 -10.40 7.90 -2.23
CA ARG A 86 -9.02 7.80 -2.74
C ARG A 86 -8.82 8.56 -4.05
N GLU A 87 -9.90 9.00 -4.67
CA GLU A 87 -9.93 9.73 -5.93
C GLU A 87 -10.73 11.02 -5.74
N THR A 88 -10.43 12.05 -6.54
CA THR A 88 -11.19 13.30 -6.52
C THR A 88 -12.63 13.04 -6.98
N THR A 89 -13.61 13.37 -6.15
CA THR A 89 -15.02 13.16 -6.45
C THR A 89 -15.57 14.33 -7.27
N SER A 90 -16.35 14.05 -8.32
CA SER A 90 -16.98 15.07 -9.17
C SER A 90 -18.26 15.66 -8.57
N LEU A 91 -18.38 15.70 -7.23
CA LEU A 91 -19.52 16.30 -6.56
C LEU A 91 -19.45 17.82 -6.75
N TYR A 92 -20.27 18.33 -7.69
CA TYR A 92 -20.24 19.70 -8.24
C TYR A 92 -20.36 20.86 -7.24
N GLN A 93 -20.54 20.60 -5.94
CA GLN A 93 -20.72 21.62 -4.89
C GLN A 93 -19.86 21.38 -3.64
N GLY A 94 -18.87 20.49 -3.70
CA GLY A 94 -18.00 20.16 -2.57
C GLY A 94 -16.75 21.04 -2.47
N ARG A 95 -16.24 21.23 -1.24
CA ARG A 95 -14.84 21.63 -1.02
C ARG A 95 -14.00 20.37 -0.92
N ILE A 96 -12.96 20.27 -1.73
CA ILE A 96 -12.00 19.16 -1.66
C ILE A 96 -10.97 19.51 -0.59
N TYR A 97 -10.81 18.63 0.39
CA TYR A 97 -9.72 18.70 1.37
C TYR A 97 -8.75 17.57 1.08
N GLU A 98 -7.62 17.92 0.46
CA GLU A 98 -6.57 16.95 0.14
C GLU A 98 -5.73 16.67 1.39
N LEU A 99 -5.76 15.43 1.86
CA LEU A 99 -4.96 15.00 3.01
C LEU A 99 -3.48 14.92 2.63
N GLN A 100 -2.68 15.78 3.25
CA GLN A 100 -1.23 15.76 3.08
C GLN A 100 -0.59 14.69 3.99
N PRO A 101 0.55 14.10 3.58
CA PRO A 101 1.36 13.28 4.46
C PRO A 101 1.76 14.03 5.74
N LEU A 102 2.20 13.30 6.76
CA LEU A 102 2.70 13.93 7.98
C LEU A 102 3.96 14.74 7.67
N ALA A 103 4.04 15.94 8.27
CA ALA A 103 5.23 16.76 8.14
C ALA A 103 6.47 16.01 8.64
N LEU A 104 7.51 16.05 7.81
CA LEU A 104 8.76 15.33 7.99
C LEU A 104 9.77 16.19 8.76
N PRO A 105 10.68 15.58 9.53
CA PRO A 105 11.78 16.31 10.13
C PRO A 105 12.69 16.93 9.03
N PRO A 106 13.24 18.13 9.26
CA PRO A 106 14.12 18.79 8.30
C PRO A 106 15.42 18.00 8.10
N LYS A 107 15.97 18.08 6.88
CA LYS A 107 17.30 17.53 6.55
C LYS A 107 18.37 18.62 6.63
N GLY A 108 19.62 18.19 6.84
CA GLY A 108 20.80 19.04 6.70
C GLY A 108 21.50 19.37 8.01
N PRO A 109 22.64 20.08 7.93
CA PRO A 109 23.50 20.37 9.08
C PRO A 109 22.85 21.31 10.10
N ASP A 110 21.89 22.14 9.66
CA ASP A 110 21.18 23.11 10.51
C ASP A 110 19.96 22.51 11.24
N ALA A 111 19.61 21.25 10.96
CA ALA A 111 18.42 20.59 11.53
C ALA A 111 18.59 20.30 13.04
N THR A 112 17.76 20.94 13.86
CA THR A 112 17.85 20.84 15.33
C THR A 112 17.16 19.58 15.87
N ALA A 113 17.54 19.17 17.09
CA ALA A 113 16.87 18.07 17.79
C ALA A 113 15.41 18.39 18.09
N GLU A 114 15.14 19.65 18.43
CA GLU A 114 13.79 20.14 18.70
C GLU A 114 12.88 20.00 17.48
N GLU A 115 13.32 20.45 16.30
CA GLU A 115 12.55 20.30 15.06
C GLU A 115 12.33 18.82 14.70
N PHE A 116 13.33 17.98 14.94
CA PHE A 116 13.22 16.53 14.70
C PHE A 116 12.12 15.91 15.57
N PHE A 117 12.12 16.17 16.89
CA PHE A 117 11.13 15.61 17.82
C PHE A 117 9.74 16.28 17.71
N ALA A 118 9.68 17.51 17.21
CA ALA A 118 8.42 18.22 16.95
C ALA A 118 7.71 17.73 15.68
N ALA A 119 8.43 17.12 14.73
CA ALA A 119 7.84 16.66 13.47
C ALA A 119 6.76 15.57 13.71
N PRO A 120 5.53 15.72 13.18
CA PRO A 120 4.45 14.75 13.36
C PRO A 120 4.80 13.32 12.93
N ALA A 121 5.59 13.16 11.86
CA ALA A 121 6.06 11.85 11.41
C ALA A 121 6.96 11.16 12.46
N THR A 122 7.85 11.92 13.10
CA THR A 122 8.70 11.44 14.20
C THR A 122 7.86 11.07 15.41
N GLN A 123 6.89 11.91 15.79
CA GLN A 123 6.00 11.65 16.92
C GLN A 123 5.19 10.37 16.73
N LEU A 124 4.64 10.15 15.54
CA LEU A 124 3.92 8.91 15.24
C LEU A 124 4.84 7.69 15.31
N LEU A 125 6.05 7.77 14.73
CA LEU A 125 7.02 6.68 14.77
C LEU A 125 7.36 6.32 16.23
N MET A 126 7.64 7.32 17.05
CA MET A 126 7.93 7.13 18.47
C MET A 126 6.72 6.55 19.21
N GLN A 127 5.51 7.09 19.00
CA GLN A 127 4.29 6.58 19.64
C GLN A 127 4.04 5.10 19.32
N ARG A 128 4.30 4.68 18.08
CA ARG A 128 4.13 3.30 17.62
C ARG A 128 5.27 2.39 18.05
N ALA A 129 6.47 2.92 18.21
CA ALA A 129 7.62 2.15 18.68
C ALA A 129 7.61 1.98 20.23
N CYS A 130 7.15 2.99 20.96
CA CYS A 130 7.20 3.10 22.43
C CYS A 130 6.12 2.30 23.19
N SER A 131 5.48 1.28 22.60
CA SER A 131 4.57 0.40 23.37
C SER A 131 5.29 -0.44 24.47
N PHE A 132 6.57 -0.17 24.76
CA PHE A 132 7.43 -0.84 25.72
C PHE A 132 8.45 0.14 26.35
N PRO A 133 8.99 -0.12 27.56
CA PRO A 133 9.55 0.90 28.48
C PRO A 133 10.98 1.42 28.20
N LEU A 134 11.53 1.34 26.98
CA LEU A 134 12.87 1.88 26.66
C LEU A 134 12.80 2.95 25.55
N PRO A 135 13.65 4.00 25.59
CA PRO A 135 13.71 5.00 24.53
C PRO A 135 14.17 4.33 23.23
N VAL A 136 13.36 4.45 22.17
CA VAL A 136 13.60 3.76 20.89
C VAL A 136 14.50 4.56 19.94
N VAL A 137 14.56 5.88 20.09
CA VAL A 137 15.32 6.78 19.21
C VAL A 137 16.19 7.67 20.08
N THR A 138 17.50 7.59 19.85
CA THR A 138 18.51 8.45 20.49
C THR A 138 18.94 9.59 19.57
N ASP A 139 19.73 10.54 20.07
CA ASP A 139 20.30 11.60 19.23
C ASP A 139 21.17 11.05 18.09
N GLU A 140 21.86 9.91 18.31
CA GLU A 140 22.68 9.25 17.30
C GLU A 140 21.83 8.66 16.15
N ASP A 141 20.59 8.26 16.44
CA ASP A 141 19.67 7.69 15.46
C ASP A 141 18.99 8.74 14.58
N ARG A 142 19.02 10.03 14.96
CA ARG A 142 18.23 11.11 14.32
C ARG A 142 18.45 11.19 12.81
N ALA A 143 19.69 11.10 12.35
CA ALA A 143 20.02 11.18 10.93
C ALA A 143 19.40 10.01 10.15
N ALA A 144 19.58 8.78 10.63
CA ALA A 144 19.04 7.58 10.00
C ALA A 144 17.51 7.53 10.05
N VAL A 145 16.89 7.97 11.16
CA VAL A 145 15.43 8.06 11.28
C VAL A 145 14.86 9.15 10.38
N THR A 146 15.55 10.28 10.23
CA THR A 146 15.15 11.34 9.28
C THR A 146 15.12 10.78 7.86
N GLU A 147 16.19 10.13 7.42
CA GLU A 147 16.22 9.51 6.08
C GLU A 147 15.14 8.44 5.91
N LEU A 148 14.94 7.58 6.91
CA LEU A 148 13.87 6.59 6.91
C LEU A 148 12.48 7.24 6.75
N LEU A 149 12.15 8.28 7.51
CA LEU A 149 10.85 8.95 7.43
C LEU A 149 10.60 9.59 6.06
N HIS A 150 11.66 10.14 5.44
CA HIS A 150 11.60 10.65 4.07
C HIS A 150 11.41 9.52 3.04
N ASP A 151 12.08 8.37 3.21
CA ASP A 151 11.87 7.18 2.37
C ASP A 151 10.46 6.59 2.51
N LEU A 152 9.82 6.81 3.66
CA LEU A 152 8.42 6.45 3.93
C LEU A 152 7.42 7.54 3.50
N ASP A 153 7.89 8.63 2.89
CA ASP A 153 7.11 9.78 2.41
C ASP A 153 6.22 10.45 3.48
N GLY A 154 6.49 10.24 4.78
CA GLY A 154 5.64 10.73 5.85
C GLY A 154 4.25 10.06 5.91
N LEU A 155 4.07 8.92 5.22
CA LEU A 155 2.81 8.21 5.17
C LEU A 155 2.54 7.51 6.51
N PRO A 156 1.45 7.83 7.23
CA PRO A 156 1.17 7.25 8.55
C PRO A 156 1.21 5.72 8.56
N LEU A 157 0.59 5.08 7.56
CA LEU A 157 0.54 3.62 7.46
C LEU A 157 1.94 3.01 7.28
N ALA A 158 2.80 3.65 6.48
CA ALA A 158 4.17 3.17 6.25
C ALA A 158 5.02 3.30 7.53
N ILE A 159 4.84 4.39 8.28
CA ILE A 159 5.46 4.62 9.59
C ILE A 159 5.01 3.56 10.60
N GLU A 160 3.73 3.22 10.62
CA GLU A 160 3.19 2.17 11.50
C GLU A 160 3.81 0.79 11.22
N PHE A 161 4.03 0.44 9.95
CA PHE A 161 4.73 -0.81 9.59
C PHE A 161 6.23 -0.77 9.92
N ALA A 162 6.87 0.41 9.84
CA ALA A 162 8.30 0.57 10.12
C ALA A 162 8.61 0.58 11.63
N ALA A 163 7.73 1.16 12.45
CA ALA A 163 7.92 1.32 13.89
C ALA A 163 8.32 0.04 14.65
N PRO A 164 7.64 -1.12 14.48
CA PRO A 164 8.06 -2.35 15.17
C PRO A 164 9.42 -2.86 14.69
N LEU A 165 9.76 -2.66 13.41
CA LEU A 165 11.03 -3.09 12.83
C LEU A 165 12.21 -2.24 13.29
N LEU A 166 11.96 -0.96 13.61
CA LEU A 166 12.99 -0.04 14.12
C LEU A 166 13.61 -0.60 15.40
N ARG A 167 12.79 -1.20 16.26
CA ARG A 167 13.25 -1.84 17.49
C ARG A 167 14.02 -3.13 17.27
N ILE A 168 13.67 -3.89 16.24
CA ILE A 168 14.30 -5.19 15.95
C ILE A 168 15.64 -4.99 15.25
N LEU A 169 15.73 -4.01 14.36
CA LEU A 169 16.85 -3.84 13.44
C LEU A 169 17.74 -2.64 13.77
N GLY A 170 17.24 -1.66 14.52
CA GLY A 170 17.86 -0.34 14.67
C GLY A 170 17.58 0.58 13.48
N ALA A 171 17.83 1.88 13.65
CA ALA A 171 17.51 2.92 12.67
C ALA A 171 18.23 2.72 11.33
N GLU A 172 19.56 2.63 11.39
CA GLU A 172 20.41 2.57 10.20
C GLU A 172 20.22 1.26 9.38
N PRO A 173 20.14 0.06 10.00
CA PRO A 173 19.85 -1.17 9.26
C PRO A 173 18.42 -1.26 8.72
N LEU A 174 17.45 -0.60 9.34
CA LEU A 174 16.08 -0.51 8.83
C LEU A 174 16.01 0.42 7.63
N HIS A 175 16.57 1.63 7.74
CA HIS A 175 16.65 2.60 6.65
C HIS A 175 17.21 1.96 5.37
N ARG A 176 18.37 1.30 5.45
CA ARG A 176 18.96 0.61 4.28
C ARG A 176 18.04 -0.43 3.64
N ARG A 177 17.25 -1.15 4.45
CA ARG A 177 16.33 -2.18 3.94
C ARG A 177 15.12 -1.57 3.25
N VAL A 178 14.51 -0.53 3.83
CA VAL A 178 13.39 0.19 3.24
C VAL A 178 13.81 0.82 1.90
N ARG A 179 14.97 1.48 1.88
CA ARG A 179 15.56 2.04 0.65
C ARG A 179 15.81 1.00 -0.45
N SER A 180 16.09 -0.24 -0.07
CA SER A 180 16.31 -1.35 -1.00
C SER A 180 15.00 -1.99 -1.49
N GLY A 181 13.86 -1.75 -0.82
CA GLY A 181 12.55 -2.25 -1.21
C GLY A 181 11.58 -2.40 -0.04
N LEU A 182 10.27 -2.34 -0.35
CA LEU A 182 9.20 -2.39 0.66
C LEU A 182 8.87 -3.81 1.15
N GLY A 183 9.62 -4.82 0.71
CA GLY A 183 9.44 -6.21 1.14
C GLY A 183 9.55 -6.38 2.67
N ILE A 184 10.38 -5.59 3.34
CA ILE A 184 10.51 -5.63 4.80
C ILE A 184 9.24 -5.15 5.52
N LEU A 185 8.50 -4.21 4.91
CA LEU A 185 7.21 -3.71 5.39
C LEU A 185 6.04 -4.63 5.00
N SER A 186 6.34 -5.81 4.46
CA SER A 186 5.35 -6.80 3.98
C SER A 186 5.00 -7.90 4.99
N SER A 187 5.56 -7.85 6.20
CA SER A 187 5.34 -8.87 7.24
C SER A 187 4.42 -8.35 8.35
N GLY A 188 3.13 -8.71 8.27
CA GLY A 188 2.16 -8.49 9.33
C GLY A 188 2.61 -9.18 10.63
N SER A 189 3.14 -8.39 11.55
CA SER A 189 3.42 -8.82 12.92
C SER A 189 2.09 -8.77 13.66
N GLY A 190 1.60 -9.93 14.11
CA GLY A 190 0.33 -10.04 14.82
C GLY A 190 0.32 -9.18 16.08
N SER A 191 -0.40 -8.05 16.01
CA SER A 191 -0.97 -7.29 17.13
C SER A 191 -1.51 -5.99 16.54
N VAL A 192 -2.78 -5.72 16.78
CA VAL A 192 -3.56 -4.52 16.40
C VAL A 192 -4.22 -4.58 15.02
N SER A 193 -5.55 -4.62 15.06
CA SER A 193 -6.50 -4.50 13.95
C SER A 193 -6.10 -3.41 12.95
N LEU A 194 -5.76 -3.79 11.72
CA LEU A 194 -5.72 -2.89 10.57
C LEU A 194 -6.30 -3.61 9.36
N ARG A 195 -7.25 -2.97 8.67
CA ARG A 195 -7.91 -3.45 7.44
C ARG A 195 -6.96 -3.62 6.24
N HIS A 196 -5.63 -3.56 6.46
CA HIS A 196 -4.56 -3.61 5.44
C HIS A 196 -3.47 -4.60 5.86
N SER A 197 -3.19 -5.59 5.02
CA SER A 197 -2.28 -6.71 5.31
C SER A 197 -0.79 -6.42 5.06
N SER A 198 -0.44 -5.37 4.29
CA SER A 198 0.90 -4.77 4.23
C SER A 198 0.95 -3.48 3.38
N MET A 199 2.02 -2.68 3.51
CA MET A 199 2.28 -1.54 2.60
C MET A 199 2.40 -1.98 1.14
N ARG A 200 3.08 -3.11 0.89
CA ARG A 200 3.19 -3.70 -0.45
C ARG A 200 1.82 -4.01 -1.05
N GLU A 201 0.95 -4.65 -0.28
CA GLU A 201 -0.37 -5.06 -0.77
C GLU A 201 -1.28 -3.87 -1.03
N ALA A 202 -1.21 -2.83 -0.20
CA ALA A 202 -1.89 -1.57 -0.46
C ALA A 202 -1.46 -0.94 -1.80
N LEU A 203 -0.15 -0.85 -2.04
CA LEU A 203 0.41 -0.34 -3.31
C LEU A 203 0.09 -1.26 -4.50
N GLU A 204 0.12 -2.58 -4.31
CA GLU A 204 -0.23 -3.56 -5.34
C GLU A 204 -1.68 -3.39 -5.79
N GLY A 205 -2.61 -3.14 -4.86
CA GLY A 205 -4.00 -2.83 -5.16
C GLY A 205 -4.14 -1.58 -6.03
N HIS A 206 -3.46 -0.49 -5.66
CA HIS A 206 -3.44 0.76 -6.44
C HIS A 206 -2.86 0.53 -7.84
N TYR A 207 -1.74 -0.18 -7.93
CA TYR A 207 -1.10 -0.51 -9.20
C TYR A 207 -2.00 -1.35 -10.12
N ARG A 208 -2.72 -2.34 -9.59
CA ARG A 208 -3.63 -3.19 -10.38
C ARG A 208 -4.85 -2.44 -10.91
N ALA A 209 -5.26 -1.36 -10.25
CA ALA A 209 -6.37 -0.52 -10.70
C ALA A 209 -6.02 0.35 -11.92
N LEU A 210 -4.74 0.46 -12.29
CA LEU A 210 -4.31 1.22 -13.46
C LEU A 210 -4.54 0.45 -14.78
N PRO A 211 -4.94 1.15 -15.87
CA PRO A 211 -4.90 0.61 -17.23
C PRO A 211 -3.53 0.02 -17.58
N VAL A 212 -3.50 -0.93 -18.51
CA VAL A 212 -2.26 -1.64 -18.92
C VAL A 212 -1.22 -0.65 -19.43
N GLU A 213 -1.65 0.35 -20.19
CA GLU A 213 -0.83 1.41 -20.79
C GLU A 213 -0.24 2.32 -19.71
N ALA A 214 -1.05 2.73 -18.73
CA ALA A 214 -0.60 3.52 -17.59
C ALA A 214 0.46 2.77 -16.77
N ARG A 215 0.27 1.46 -16.53
CA ARG A 215 1.27 0.61 -15.87
C ARG A 215 2.57 0.52 -16.67
N ARG A 216 2.50 0.40 -18.00
CA ARG A 216 3.68 0.38 -18.87
C ARG A 216 4.47 1.68 -18.77
N ILE A 217 3.79 2.83 -18.82
CA ILE A 217 4.39 4.16 -18.68
C ILE A 217 5.04 4.30 -17.30
N LEU A 218 4.30 3.96 -16.24
CA LEU A 218 4.79 3.99 -14.86
C LEU A 218 6.09 3.20 -14.68
N LEU A 219 6.16 1.98 -15.21
CA LEU A 219 7.35 1.13 -15.13
C LEU A 219 8.56 1.70 -15.89
N ARG A 220 8.34 2.41 -17.02
CA ARG A 220 9.43 3.05 -17.77
C ARG A 220 9.97 4.29 -17.08
N LEU A 221 9.09 5.04 -16.41
CA LEU A 221 9.48 6.23 -15.67
C LEU A 221 10.19 5.88 -14.34
N GLY A 222 10.00 4.68 -13.80
CA GLY A 222 10.45 4.28 -12.46
C GLY A 222 11.96 4.40 -12.18
N ASP A 223 12.78 4.39 -13.22
CA ASP A 223 14.24 4.56 -13.10
C ASP A 223 14.67 6.04 -13.06
N HIS A 224 13.77 6.98 -13.36
CA HIS A 224 14.06 8.41 -13.44
C HIS A 224 13.68 9.13 -12.15
N GLU A 225 14.60 9.96 -11.63
CA GLU A 225 14.40 10.71 -10.38
C GLU A 225 13.38 11.82 -10.51
N GLU A 226 13.51 12.63 -11.56
CA GLU A 226 12.66 13.75 -11.88
C GLU A 226 12.53 13.88 -13.41
N PHE A 227 11.36 14.29 -13.89
CA PHE A 227 11.12 14.49 -15.32
C PHE A 227 10.02 15.53 -15.56
N THR A 228 10.05 16.18 -16.72
CA THR A 228 8.97 17.05 -17.22
C THR A 228 7.99 16.26 -18.09
N PHE A 229 6.92 16.90 -18.57
CA PHE A 229 6.04 16.28 -19.59
C PHE A 229 6.82 15.90 -20.84
N ASP A 230 7.66 16.82 -21.34
CA ASP A 230 8.48 16.58 -22.53
C ASP A 230 9.53 15.48 -22.27
N GLY A 231 10.18 15.50 -21.10
CA GLY A 231 11.11 14.44 -20.71
C GLY A 231 10.42 13.07 -20.61
N ALA A 232 9.20 13.01 -20.08
CA ALA A 232 8.44 11.77 -20.05
C ALA A 232 8.11 11.25 -21.46
N ARG A 233 7.70 12.12 -22.39
CA ARG A 233 7.44 11.73 -23.80
C ARG A 233 8.69 11.16 -24.47
N GLU A 234 9.84 11.78 -24.24
CA GLU A 234 11.14 11.29 -24.72
C GLU A 234 11.49 9.91 -24.15
N ILE A 235 11.35 9.72 -22.84
CA ILE A 235 11.60 8.43 -22.15
C ILE A 235 10.67 7.33 -22.69
N ILE A 236 9.40 7.65 -22.90
CA ILE A 236 8.42 6.70 -23.44
C ILE A 236 8.66 6.45 -24.94
N GLY A 237 9.30 7.38 -25.65
CA GLY A 237 9.54 7.30 -27.09
C GLY A 237 8.25 7.45 -27.91
N GLU A 238 7.23 8.09 -27.35
CA GLU A 238 5.94 8.33 -27.99
C GLU A 238 5.55 9.80 -27.80
N SER A 239 5.49 10.56 -28.90
CA SER A 239 5.11 11.98 -28.89
C SER A 239 3.59 12.13 -29.11
N SER A 240 2.78 11.71 -28.14
CA SER A 240 1.31 11.69 -28.30
C SER A 240 0.58 12.25 -27.09
N GLU A 241 -0.56 12.91 -27.33
CA GLU A 241 -1.58 13.31 -26.34
C GLU A 241 -1.97 12.15 -25.40
N ARG A 242 -1.81 10.90 -25.85
CA ARG A 242 -2.05 9.70 -25.03
C ARG A 242 -1.10 9.60 -23.84
N VAL A 243 0.18 9.97 -24.00
CA VAL A 243 1.14 9.94 -22.89
C VAL A 243 0.74 10.96 -21.83
N ASP A 244 0.34 12.15 -22.27
CA ASP A 244 -0.11 13.21 -21.36
C ASP A 244 -1.35 12.80 -20.58
N HIS A 245 -2.33 12.17 -21.26
CA HIS A 245 -3.52 11.62 -20.59
C HIS A 245 -3.16 10.66 -19.46
N PHE A 246 -2.21 9.74 -19.68
CA PHE A 246 -1.78 8.82 -18.63
C PHE A 246 -0.91 9.49 -17.57
N LEU A 247 -0.09 10.48 -17.90
CA LEU A 247 0.67 11.25 -16.90
C LEU A 247 -0.27 12.01 -15.97
N LEU A 248 -1.30 12.66 -16.51
CA LEU A 248 -2.34 13.32 -15.73
C LEU A 248 -3.07 12.32 -14.82
N MET A 249 -3.45 11.15 -15.35
CA MET A 249 -4.05 10.09 -14.53
C MET A 249 -3.12 9.61 -13.40
N LEU A 250 -1.82 9.49 -13.65
CA LEU A 250 -0.84 9.09 -12.62
C LEU A 250 -0.67 10.17 -11.54
N ILE A 251 -0.79 11.45 -11.90
CA ILE A 251 -0.81 12.57 -10.94
C ILE A 251 -2.10 12.54 -10.12
N GLU A 252 -3.26 12.46 -10.78
CA GLU A 252 -4.59 12.40 -10.13
C GLU A 252 -4.72 11.21 -9.18
N ARG A 253 -4.08 10.08 -9.52
CA ARG A 253 -4.03 8.87 -8.68
C ARG A 253 -2.85 8.84 -7.70
N ASN A 254 -2.17 9.97 -7.51
CA ASN A 254 -1.08 10.15 -6.54
C ASN A 254 0.12 9.19 -6.71
N PHE A 255 0.33 8.68 -7.93
CA PHE A 255 1.57 7.94 -8.26
C PHE A 255 2.75 8.90 -8.46
N LEU A 256 2.48 10.12 -8.91
CA LEU A 256 3.46 11.17 -9.17
C LEU A 256 3.11 12.43 -8.38
N ARG A 257 4.13 13.05 -7.79
CA ARG A 257 4.05 14.35 -7.15
C ARG A 257 4.50 15.42 -8.14
N VAL A 258 3.73 16.51 -8.21
CA VAL A 258 4.09 17.71 -8.97
C VAL A 258 4.94 18.62 -8.10
N SER A 259 6.08 19.04 -8.62
CA SER A 259 6.94 20.08 -8.07
C SER A 259 7.18 21.13 -9.15
N HIS A 260 7.87 22.20 -8.80
CA HIS A 260 8.25 23.23 -9.77
C HIS A 260 9.75 23.45 -9.71
N ASP A 261 10.38 23.52 -10.89
CA ASP A 261 11.77 23.90 -11.01
C ASP A 261 11.97 25.39 -10.64
N PRO A 262 13.21 25.89 -10.54
CA PRO A 262 13.47 27.31 -10.26
C PRO A 262 12.87 28.28 -11.29
N GLN A 263 12.57 27.80 -12.50
CA GLN A 263 11.90 28.55 -13.56
C GLN A 263 10.37 28.42 -13.50
N HIS A 264 9.82 27.87 -12.41
CA HIS A 264 8.39 27.65 -12.19
C HIS A 264 7.73 26.71 -13.21
N ARG A 265 8.51 25.80 -13.82
CA ARG A 265 7.97 24.77 -14.72
C ARG A 265 7.63 23.51 -13.93
N PRO A 266 6.52 22.82 -14.25
CA PRO A 266 6.13 21.62 -13.52
C PRO A 266 7.12 20.48 -13.79
N THR A 267 7.59 19.89 -12.70
CA THR A 267 8.38 18.65 -12.71
C THR A 267 7.66 17.57 -11.93
N PHE A 268 7.92 16.32 -12.30
CA PHE A 268 7.26 15.16 -11.72
C PHE A 268 8.28 14.26 -11.05
N THR A 269 7.94 13.83 -9.85
CA THR A 269 8.73 12.89 -9.07
C THR A 269 7.85 11.78 -8.54
N PHE A 270 8.40 10.58 -8.38
CA PHE A 270 7.71 9.54 -7.62
C PHE A 270 7.78 9.84 -6.12
N LEU A 271 6.72 9.49 -5.39
CA LEU A 271 6.82 9.20 -3.96
C LEU A 271 7.88 8.09 -3.76
N ASN A 272 8.72 8.17 -2.73
CA ASN A 272 9.83 7.23 -2.50
C ASN A 272 9.34 5.79 -2.30
N THR A 273 8.20 5.62 -1.62
CA THR A 273 7.50 4.35 -1.46
C THR A 273 7.03 3.80 -2.81
N MET A 274 6.40 4.64 -3.64
CA MET A 274 5.96 4.24 -4.99
C MET A 274 7.15 3.90 -5.89
N ARG A 275 8.23 4.69 -5.84
CA ARG A 275 9.48 4.44 -6.59
C ARG A 275 10.07 3.08 -6.23
N SER A 276 10.18 2.80 -4.93
CA SER A 276 10.68 1.51 -4.43
C SER A 276 9.82 0.34 -4.93
N PHE A 277 8.50 0.48 -4.89
CA PHE A 277 7.58 -0.52 -5.44
C PHE A 277 7.73 -0.71 -6.96
N VAL A 278 7.82 0.38 -7.72
CA VAL A 278 7.97 0.33 -9.19
C VAL A 278 9.30 -0.32 -9.59
N ARG A 279 10.41 0.03 -8.93
CA ARG A 279 11.72 -0.60 -9.16
C ARG A 279 11.68 -2.10 -8.90
N GLU A 280 10.99 -2.53 -7.85
CA GLU A 280 10.80 -3.94 -7.59
C GLU A 280 10.00 -4.63 -8.72
N LYS A 281 8.94 -4.01 -9.23
CA LYS A 281 8.19 -4.53 -10.38
C LYS A 281 9.00 -4.62 -11.65
N VAL A 282 9.87 -3.64 -11.91
CA VAL A 282 10.83 -3.68 -13.02
C VAL A 282 11.79 -4.86 -12.85
N ALA A 283 12.34 -5.06 -11.66
CA ALA A 283 13.22 -6.20 -11.35
C ALA A 283 12.50 -7.55 -11.54
N GLU A 284 11.27 -7.71 -11.03
CA GLU A 284 10.45 -8.91 -11.24
C GLU A 284 10.19 -9.20 -12.73
N ARG A 285 9.99 -8.15 -13.54
CA ARG A 285 9.79 -8.26 -14.99
C ARG A 285 11.08 -8.68 -15.69
N ASN A 286 12.21 -8.10 -15.30
CA ASN A 286 13.52 -8.43 -15.89
C ASN A 286 13.92 -9.87 -15.58
N VAL A 287 13.62 -10.37 -14.38
CA VAL A 287 13.82 -11.79 -14.02
C VAL A 287 12.92 -12.71 -14.86
N ARG A 288 11.66 -12.32 -15.13
CA ARG A 288 10.74 -13.09 -16.01
C ARG A 288 11.11 -13.01 -17.49
N GLY A 289 11.67 -11.89 -17.95
CA GLY A 289 12.16 -11.69 -19.31
C GLY A 289 13.53 -12.31 -19.59
N GLY A 290 14.33 -12.57 -18.54
CA GLY A 290 15.68 -13.12 -18.61
C GLY A 290 15.79 -14.61 -18.97
N LEU A 291 14.68 -15.30 -19.27
CA LEU A 291 14.70 -16.66 -19.84
C LEU A 291 14.91 -16.68 -21.37
N SER A 292 15.35 -15.57 -21.97
CA SER A 292 15.73 -15.52 -23.38
C SER A 292 17.16 -14.99 -23.55
N PHE A 293 18.03 -15.90 -24.03
CA PHE A 293 19.38 -15.69 -24.57
C PHE A 293 20.45 -15.12 -23.63
N HIS A 294 21.16 -16.02 -22.92
CA HIS A 294 22.60 -15.90 -22.75
C HIS A 294 23.29 -16.81 -23.76
N ARG A 295 23.75 -16.22 -24.87
CA ARG A 295 24.67 -16.87 -25.81
C ARG A 295 26.08 -16.63 -25.27
N GLY A 296 26.74 -17.70 -24.82
CA GLY A 296 28.19 -17.75 -24.59
C GLY A 296 28.67 -17.48 -23.16
N SER A 297 28.71 -18.52 -22.33
CA SER A 297 30.00 -19.12 -21.94
C SER A 297 29.74 -20.40 -21.13
N VAL A 298 30.52 -21.42 -21.44
CA VAL A 298 30.43 -22.79 -20.94
C VAL A 298 30.88 -22.86 -19.48
N MET A 299 30.11 -23.53 -18.62
CA MET A 299 30.62 -24.56 -17.70
C MET A 299 29.47 -25.37 -17.07
N HIS A 300 29.62 -26.69 -17.12
CA HIS A 300 28.68 -27.72 -16.68
C HIS A 300 28.62 -27.82 -15.15
N ASP A 301 27.43 -28.03 -14.59
CA ASP A 301 27.08 -29.28 -13.87
C ASP A 301 25.55 -29.35 -13.63
N HIS A 302 24.93 -30.51 -13.81
CA HIS A 302 23.49 -30.73 -13.51
C HIS A 302 23.34 -31.55 -12.22
N PRO A 303 22.98 -30.93 -11.08
CA PRO A 303 22.42 -31.67 -9.95
C PRO A 303 20.99 -31.16 -9.61
N SER A 304 20.12 -32.13 -9.35
CA SER A 304 18.72 -32.02 -8.89
C SER A 304 18.24 -30.65 -8.39
N ILE A 305 17.11 -30.18 -8.95
CA ILE A 305 16.40 -28.92 -8.67
C ILE A 305 16.24 -28.60 -7.16
N LEU A 306 16.23 -29.63 -6.30
CA LEU A 306 16.14 -29.52 -4.84
C LEU A 306 17.38 -30.05 -4.15
N THR A 307 17.81 -29.36 -3.08
CA THR A 307 18.79 -29.90 -2.13
C THR A 307 18.25 -31.17 -1.44
N PRO A 308 19.10 -32.05 -0.88
CA PRO A 308 18.64 -33.26 -0.19
C PRO A 308 17.59 -32.98 0.90
N ARG A 309 17.78 -31.89 1.66
CA ARG A 309 16.84 -31.48 2.70
C ARG A 309 15.50 -30.99 2.15
N GLN A 310 15.52 -30.25 1.04
CA GLN A 310 14.32 -29.79 0.35
C GLN A 310 13.57 -30.96 -0.32
N ARG A 311 14.29 -31.96 -0.80
CA ARG A 311 13.72 -33.21 -1.36
C ARG A 311 12.91 -33.94 -0.29
N GLN A 312 13.52 -34.18 0.86
CA GLN A 312 12.88 -34.80 2.01
C GLN A 312 11.62 -34.03 2.45
N VAL A 313 11.67 -32.70 2.44
CA VAL A 313 10.49 -31.87 2.77
C VAL A 313 9.42 -31.98 1.68
N ALA A 314 9.77 -32.07 0.41
CA ALA A 314 8.82 -32.25 -0.69
C ALA A 314 8.13 -33.62 -0.65
N GLU A 315 8.83 -34.68 -0.25
CA GLU A 315 8.28 -36.03 -0.04
C GLU A 315 7.27 -36.03 1.10
N LEU A 316 7.63 -35.47 2.26
CA LEU A 316 6.69 -35.36 3.40
C LEU A 316 5.47 -34.48 3.07
N VAL A 317 5.63 -33.50 2.16
CA VAL A 317 4.50 -32.74 1.61
C VAL A 317 3.60 -33.61 0.75
N ALA A 318 4.18 -34.49 -0.08
CA ALA A 318 3.44 -35.42 -0.94
C ALA A 318 2.69 -36.50 -0.14
N ASP A 319 3.26 -36.93 0.99
CA ASP A 319 2.64 -37.84 1.97
C ASP A 319 1.49 -37.18 2.77
N GLY A 320 1.23 -35.88 2.54
CA GLY A 320 0.10 -35.17 3.14
C GLY A 320 0.33 -34.65 4.55
N LEU A 321 1.56 -34.71 5.07
CA LEU A 321 1.87 -34.18 6.40
C LEU A 321 1.64 -32.66 6.45
N THR A 322 1.36 -32.12 7.63
CA THR A 322 1.32 -30.68 7.91
C THR A 322 2.71 -30.13 8.25
N ASN A 323 2.88 -28.81 8.29
CA ASN A 323 4.17 -28.21 8.68
C ASN A 323 4.59 -28.60 10.10
N ARG A 324 3.62 -28.78 11.02
CA ARG A 324 3.85 -29.24 12.39
C ARG A 324 4.28 -30.70 12.46
N GLU A 325 3.75 -31.54 11.58
CA GLU A 325 4.15 -32.95 11.49
C GLU A 325 5.52 -33.08 10.82
N ILE A 326 5.80 -32.30 9.77
CA ILE A 326 7.13 -32.19 9.16
C ILE A 326 8.15 -31.75 10.21
N SER A 327 7.84 -30.76 11.03
CA SER A 327 8.78 -30.25 12.04
C SER A 327 9.11 -31.32 13.08
N LYS A 328 8.11 -32.08 13.55
CA LYS A 328 8.30 -33.23 14.44
C LYS A 328 9.10 -34.35 13.77
N HIS A 329 8.78 -34.67 12.51
CA HIS A 329 9.43 -35.73 11.76
C HIS A 329 10.91 -35.42 11.45
N LEU A 330 11.24 -34.14 11.27
CA LEU A 330 12.56 -33.68 10.89
C LEU A 330 13.41 -33.15 12.05
N GLY A 331 12.89 -33.13 13.28
CA GLY A 331 13.58 -32.62 14.48
C GLY A 331 13.91 -31.13 14.40
N ILE A 332 13.08 -30.32 13.74
CA ILE A 332 13.30 -28.88 13.52
C ILE A 332 12.15 -28.04 14.08
N ALA A 333 12.39 -26.75 14.25
CA ALA A 333 11.33 -25.80 14.59
C ALA A 333 10.26 -25.72 13.48
N GLU A 334 8.99 -25.52 13.87
CA GLU A 334 7.86 -25.44 12.93
C GLU A 334 8.04 -24.33 11.88
N TRP A 335 8.61 -23.21 12.27
CA TRP A 335 8.99 -22.13 11.35
C TRP A 335 10.03 -22.55 10.31
N THR A 336 10.99 -23.41 10.68
CA THR A 336 11.99 -23.95 9.75
C THR A 336 11.35 -24.88 8.73
N ALA A 337 10.36 -25.69 9.14
CA ALA A 337 9.56 -26.50 8.22
C ALA A 337 8.76 -25.64 7.24
N ILE A 338 8.13 -24.55 7.71
CA ILE A 338 7.43 -23.57 6.86
C ILE A 338 8.37 -22.98 5.80
N ASN A 339 9.57 -22.57 6.19
CA ASN A 339 10.55 -21.99 5.28
C ASN A 339 11.05 -23.00 4.25
N HIS A 340 11.27 -24.25 4.65
CA HIS A 340 11.63 -25.30 3.70
C HIS A 340 10.52 -25.56 2.69
N VAL A 341 9.25 -25.59 3.10
CA VAL A 341 8.10 -25.77 2.19
C VAL A 341 7.98 -24.60 1.21
N ARG A 342 8.16 -23.35 1.67
CA ARG A 342 8.17 -22.16 0.79
C ARG A 342 9.30 -22.23 -0.24
N GLU A 343 10.49 -22.63 0.17
CA GLU A 343 11.63 -22.74 -0.73
C GLU A 343 11.48 -23.89 -1.73
N VAL A 344 10.87 -25.01 -1.33
CA VAL A 344 10.47 -26.11 -2.23
C VAL A 344 9.45 -25.59 -3.25
N MET A 345 8.41 -24.89 -2.82
CA MET A 345 7.41 -24.30 -3.71
C MET A 345 8.04 -23.33 -4.71
N ARG A 346 8.96 -22.47 -4.26
CA ARG A 346 9.69 -21.52 -5.11
C ARG A 346 10.55 -22.24 -6.15
N ARG A 347 11.31 -23.26 -5.75
CA ARG A 347 12.20 -24.02 -6.66
C ARG A 347 11.46 -24.90 -7.65
N LEU A 348 10.32 -25.45 -7.25
CA LEU A 348 9.44 -26.24 -8.11
C LEU A 348 8.41 -25.40 -8.88
N GLN A 349 8.43 -24.07 -8.72
CA GLN A 349 7.44 -23.14 -9.30
C GLN A 349 5.98 -23.52 -8.98
N CYS A 350 5.75 -24.09 -7.80
CA CYS A 350 4.42 -24.48 -7.34
C CYS A 350 3.80 -23.34 -6.53
N THR A 351 2.54 -23.01 -6.80
CA THR A 351 1.79 -21.98 -6.06
C THR A 351 0.99 -22.55 -4.89
N SER A 352 0.89 -23.88 -4.77
CA SER A 352 0.26 -24.53 -3.62
C SER A 352 1.00 -25.80 -3.18
N ARG A 353 0.79 -26.18 -1.91
CA ARG A 353 1.28 -27.45 -1.34
C ARG A 353 0.75 -28.66 -2.12
N ILE A 354 -0.47 -28.59 -2.62
CA ILE A 354 -1.10 -29.63 -3.46
C ILE A 354 -0.34 -29.76 -4.79
N GLN A 355 0.11 -28.64 -5.39
CA GLN A 355 0.93 -28.69 -6.59
C GLN A 355 2.30 -29.31 -6.34
N VAL A 356 2.90 -29.08 -5.18
CA VAL A 356 4.15 -29.77 -4.77
C VAL A 356 3.92 -31.28 -4.68
N ALA A 357 2.85 -31.72 -4.00
CA ALA A 357 2.49 -33.15 -3.93
C ALA A 357 2.29 -33.76 -5.33
N ASN A 358 1.54 -33.08 -6.21
CA ASN A 358 1.32 -33.50 -7.58
C ASN A 358 2.60 -33.50 -8.44
N TRP A 359 3.56 -32.61 -8.14
CA TRP A 359 4.85 -32.56 -8.82
C TRP A 359 5.73 -33.74 -8.41
N VAL A 360 5.80 -34.03 -7.11
CA VAL A 360 6.55 -35.17 -6.56
C VAL A 360 5.99 -36.48 -7.12
N ASN A 361 4.68 -36.69 -7.03
CA ASN A 361 4.02 -37.91 -7.52
C ASN A 361 4.21 -38.16 -9.02
N ARG A 362 4.39 -37.10 -9.83
CA ARG A 362 4.68 -37.21 -11.27
C ARG A 362 6.16 -37.43 -11.61
N ASN A 363 7.06 -37.24 -10.65
CA ASN A 363 8.51 -37.30 -10.86
C ASN A 363 9.21 -38.30 -9.91
N LEU A 364 8.49 -39.25 -9.33
CA LEU A 364 9.00 -40.25 -8.37
C LEU A 364 10.19 -41.08 -8.92
N GLU A 365 10.28 -41.28 -10.23
CA GLU A 365 11.40 -41.98 -10.88
C GLU A 365 12.70 -41.14 -10.94
N LYS A 366 12.62 -39.80 -10.82
CA LYS A 366 13.77 -38.88 -10.88
C LYS A 366 14.33 -38.50 -9.51
N LEU A 367 13.70 -38.96 -8.42
CA LEU A 367 14.07 -38.61 -7.05
C LEU A 367 14.87 -39.71 -6.34
N HIS A 368 14.83 -40.94 -6.85
CA HIS A 368 15.56 -42.11 -6.34
C HIS A 368 16.77 -42.53 -7.21
N GLY A 369 17.13 -41.73 -8.22
CA GLY A 369 18.31 -41.94 -9.08
C GLY A 369 19.52 -41.14 -8.63
#